data_AF-A0A1E3W1L6-F1
#
_entry.id   AF-A0A1E3W1L6-F1
#
_cell.length_a   1.000
_cell.length_b   1.000
_cell.length_c   1.000
_cell.angle_alpha   90.00
_cell.angle_beta   90.00
_cell.angle_gamma   90.00
#
_symmetry.space_group_name_H-M   'P 1'
#
loop_
_entity.id
_entity.type
_entity.pdbx_description
1 polymer ?
#
loop_
_entity_poly.entity_id
_entity_poly.type
_entity_poly.pdbx_seq_one_letter_code
_entity_poly.pdbx_strand_id
1 'polypeptide(L)' 'MGASDVALARVACSCPPGTEGTKSCNHGRLCGTLRADGRDVGAILIAEGLAEAYACGATSCPKRRDWCAG' A
#
# COMPACT_ATOMS: atom_id res chain seq x y z
N MET A 1 -26.55 -7.41 9.76
CA MET A 1 -25.23 -6.91 9.34
C MET A 1 -24.74 -7.89 8.28
N GLY A 2 -24.71 -7.47 7.01
CA GLY A 2 -24.15 -8.30 5.94
C GLY A 2 -22.62 -8.33 6.05
N ALA A 3 -21.99 -9.45 5.70
CA ALA A 3 -20.55 -9.50 5.57
C ALA A 3 -20.13 -8.61 4.40
N SER A 4 -19.21 -7.68 4.63
CA SER A 4 -18.59 -6.92 3.54
C SER A 4 -17.82 -7.87 2.63
N ASP A 5 -17.96 -7.69 1.31
CA ASP A 5 -17.11 -8.36 0.34
C ASP A 5 -15.72 -7.73 0.39
N VAL A 6 -14.71 -8.52 0.74
CA VAL A 6 -13.33 -8.05 0.86
C VAL A 6 -12.47 -8.76 -0.17
N ALA A 7 -11.92 -7.99 -1.10
CA ALA A 7 -11.07 -8.47 -2.17
C ALA A 7 -9.65 -7.90 -2.04
N LEU A 8 -8.67 -8.79 -1.98
CA LEU A 8 -7.24 -8.43 -1.98
C LEU A 8 -6.60 -8.87 -3.30
N ALA A 9 -6.10 -7.90 -4.07
CA ALA A 9 -5.28 -8.16 -5.24
C ALA A 9 -3.81 -7.89 -4.90
N ARG A 10 -2.94 -8.90 -5.03
CA ARG A 10 -1.49 -8.69 -4.91
C ARG A 10 -0.98 -7.91 -6.12
N VAL A 11 -0.08 -6.96 -5.88
CA VAL A 11 0.62 -6.20 -6.92
C VAL A 11 2.11 -6.20 -6.63
N ALA A 12 2.93 -6.02 -7.66
CA ALA A 12 4.36 -5.88 -7.47
C ALA A 12 4.65 -4.65 -6.61
N CYS A 13 5.53 -4.80 -5.62
CA CYS A 13 6.05 -3.64 -4.90
C CYS A 13 6.99 -2.85 -5.83
N SER A 14 7.05 -1.52 -5.68
CA SER A 14 8.09 -0.68 -6.31
C SER A 14 9.46 -0.95 -5.67
N CYS A 15 10.04 -2.10 -6.00
CA CYS A 15 11.32 -2.60 -5.52
C CYS A 15 12.15 -3.11 -6.69
N PRO A 16 13.48 -3.26 -6.54
CA PRO A 16 14.30 -3.90 -7.55
C PRO A 16 13.82 -5.34 -7.86
N PRO A 17 13.87 -5.79 -9.11
CA PRO A 17 13.50 -7.16 -9.48
C PRO A 17 14.25 -8.22 -8.64
N GLY A 18 13.57 -9.29 -8.27
CA GLY A 18 14.15 -10.38 -7.48
C GLY A 18 14.27 -10.11 -5.97
N THR A 19 13.89 -8.92 -5.48
CA THR A 19 13.92 -8.59 -4.05
C THR A 19 12.58 -8.73 -3.35
N GLU A 20 11.48 -8.89 -4.09
CA GLU A 20 10.14 -8.99 -3.53
C GLU A 20 10.01 -10.17 -2.55
N GLY A 21 9.37 -9.95 -1.41
CA GLY A 21 9.24 -10.93 -0.34
C GLY A 21 10.47 -11.06 0.57
N THR A 22 11.57 -10.35 0.28
CA THR A 22 12.77 -10.31 1.13
C THR A 22 12.83 -9.04 1.96
N LYS A 23 13.70 -8.99 2.99
CA LYS A 23 13.87 -7.80 3.83
C LYS A 23 14.37 -6.57 3.06
N SER A 24 14.97 -6.72 1.88
CA SER A 24 15.44 -5.60 1.06
C SER A 24 14.31 -4.90 0.30
N CYS A 25 13.12 -5.50 0.20
CA CYS A 25 11.93 -4.88 -0.37
C CYS A 25 10.84 -4.73 0.70
N ASN A 26 10.43 -3.50 1.01
CA ASN A 26 9.35 -3.20 1.96
C ASN A 26 9.49 -3.97 3.30
N HIS A 27 10.72 -4.24 3.74
CA HIS A 27 11.01 -5.05 4.94
C HIS A 27 10.37 -6.44 4.93
N GLY A 28 10.26 -7.08 3.77
CA GLY A 28 9.66 -8.41 3.59
C GLY A 28 8.14 -8.43 3.49
N ARG A 29 7.48 -7.25 3.49
CA ARG A 29 6.02 -7.16 3.31
C ARG A 29 5.64 -7.14 1.83
N LEU A 30 4.50 -7.73 1.54
CA LEU A 30 3.89 -7.74 0.21
C LEU A 30 3.08 -6.46 -0.03
N CYS A 31 2.91 -6.11 -1.31
CA CYS A 31 2.08 -4.99 -1.74
C CYS A 31 0.77 -5.51 -2.36
N GLY A 32 -0.29 -4.72 -2.27
CA GLY A 32 -1.59 -5.09 -2.79
C GLY A 32 -2.57 -3.93 -2.84
N THR A 33 -3.61 -4.11 -3.64
CA THR A 33 -4.82 -3.28 -3.63
C THR A 33 -5.89 -4.00 -2.84
N LEU A 34 -6.43 -3.33 -1.83
CA LEU A 34 -7.53 -3.84 -1.01
C LEU A 34 -8.82 -3.13 -1.41
N ARG A 35 -9.87 -3.89 -1.68
CA ARG A 35 -11.21 -3.38 -1.92
C ARG A 35 -12.18 -3.92 -0.89
N ALA A 36 -13.05 -3.06 -0.39
CA ALA A 36 -14.18 -3.41 0.47
C ALA A 36 -15.47 -2.97 -0.21
N ASP A 37 -16.38 -3.90 -0.44
CA ASP A 37 -17.64 -3.68 -1.16
C ASP A 37 -17.42 -3.00 -2.52
N GLY A 38 -16.38 -3.48 -3.24
CA GLY A 38 -15.96 -2.96 -4.55
C GLY A 38 -15.19 -1.63 -4.53
N ARG A 39 -15.02 -0.99 -3.37
CA ARG A 39 -14.37 0.33 -3.23
C ARG A 39 -12.93 0.20 -2.77
N ASP A 40 -12.03 0.98 -3.35
CA ASP A 40 -10.60 0.99 -2.99
C ASP A 40 -10.37 1.57 -1.59
N VAL A 41 -9.87 0.75 -0.68
CA VAL A 41 -9.64 1.13 0.72
C VAL A 41 -8.53 2.18 0.83
N GLY A 42 -7.47 2.09 0.02
CA GLY A 42 -6.38 3.06 0.05
C GLY A 42 -6.84 4.45 -0.38
N ALA A 43 -7.62 4.53 -1.46
CA ALA A 43 -8.20 5.78 -1.93
C ALA A 43 -9.13 6.42 -0.88
N ILE A 44 -9.95 5.62 -0.21
CA ILE A 44 -10.81 6.10 0.89
C ILE A 44 -9.96 6.67 2.03
N LEU A 45 -8.95 5.94 2.50
CA LEU A 45 -8.09 6.41 3.60
C LEU A 45 -7.39 7.73 3.26
N ILE A 46 -6.96 7.92 2.02
CA ILE A 46 -6.35 9.17 1.56
C ILE A 46 -7.38 10.31 1.55
N ALA A 47 -8.59 10.05 1.02
CA ALA A 47 -9.66 11.05 0.96
C ALA A 47 -10.11 11.52 2.35
N GLU A 48 -10.12 10.61 3.34
CA GLU A 48 -10.47 10.91 4.73
C GLU A 48 -9.30 11.48 5.56
N GLY A 49 -8.12 11.70 4.95
CA GLY A 49 -6.94 12.23 5.65
C GLY A 49 -6.28 11.25 6.62
N LEU A 50 -6.60 9.96 6.53
CA LEU A 50 -6.05 8.86 7.35
C LEU A 50 -4.80 8.22 6.73
N ALA A 51 -4.53 8.50 5.46
CA ALA A 51 -3.35 8.03 4.74
C ALA A 51 -2.83 9.10 3.78
N GLU A 52 -1.60 8.90 3.29
CA GLU A 52 -0.94 9.79 2.34
C GLU A 52 -0.54 9.01 1.08
N ALA A 53 -0.75 9.62 -0.09
CA ALA A 53 -0.36 9.04 -1.36
C ALA A 53 1.16 9.15 -1.56
N TYR A 54 1.81 8.04 -1.89
CA TYR A 54 3.20 8.01 -2.29
C TYR A 54 3.31 7.69 -3.77
N ALA A 55 3.80 8.63 -4.58
CA ALA A 55 4.18 8.36 -5.95
C ALA A 55 5.52 7.60 -5.98
N CYS A 56 5.45 6.27 -6.03
CA CYS A 56 6.64 5.44 -6.15
C CYS A 56 7.18 5.44 -7.59
N GLY A 57 8.51 5.33 -7.72
CA GLY A 57 9.17 5.08 -8.99
C GLY A 57 9.20 3.59 -9.35
N ALA A 58 10.01 3.25 -10.35
CA ALA A 58 10.14 1.88 -10.85
C ALA A 58 10.64 0.88 -9.78
N THR A 59 11.57 1.30 -8.93
CA THR A 59 12.28 0.40 -8.00
C THR A 59 12.39 0.96 -6.58
N SER A 60 11.78 2.10 -6.29
CA SER A 60 11.78 2.68 -4.95
C SER A 60 10.58 3.59 -4.71
N CYS A 61 10.24 3.80 -3.44
CA CYS A 61 9.23 4.76 -3.00
C CYS A 61 9.91 5.90 -2.21
N PRO A 62 9.34 7.12 -2.22
CA PRO A 62 9.82 8.21 -1.38
C PRO A 62 9.76 7.84 0.11
N LYS A 63 10.58 8.53 0.91
CA LYS A 63 10.58 8.36 2.37
C LYS A 63 9.19 8.68 2.91
N ARG A 64 8.65 7.78 3.74
CA ARG A 64 7.37 7.99 4.39
C ARG A 64 7.44 9.18 5.35
N ARG A 65 6.39 10.01 5.35
CA ARG A 65 6.18 11.06 6.32
C ARG A 65 6.29 10.49 7.72
N ASP A 66 6.95 11.26 8.58
CA ASP A 66 6.92 11.00 10.01
C ASP A 66 5.62 11.57 10.59
N TRP A 67 4.74 10.68 11.05
CA TRP A 67 3.47 11.04 11.64
C TRP A 67 3.61 11.66 13.04
N CYS A 68 4.75 11.45 13.70
CA CYS A 68 5.04 11.98 15.03
C CYS A 68 5.78 13.33 15.00
N ALA A 69 6.33 13.73 13.84
CA ALA A 69 7.20 14.89 13.74
C ALA A 69 6.47 16.26 13.74
N GLY A 70 5.13 16.28 13.72
CA GLY A 70 4.31 17.49 13.90
C GLY A 70 4.61 18.62 12.93
#